data_AF-G2E736-F1
#
_entry.id   AF-G2E736-F1
#
_cell.length_a   1.000
_cell.length_b   1.000
_cell.length_c   1.000
_cell.angle_alpha   90.00
_cell.angle_beta   90.00
_cell.angle_gamma   90.00
#
_symmetry.space_group_name_H-M   'P 1'
#
loop_
_entity.id
_entity.type
_entity.pdbx_description
1 polymer ?
#
loop_
_entity_poly.entity_id
_entity_poly.type
_entity_poly.pdbx_seq_one_letter_code
_entity_poly.pdbx_strand_id
1 'polypeptide(L)'
;MSQQTTTPKKRGRPATGQALSGAERQRRYRERKKARDRVTCDEKPSNPEHQRLFTIPEPQVSQSTAISVRTLPEQQAVTGDHEVDACLWLREVCKTATDPAVLELALEAAQRIEAPAKEIEDRYAAWMRRQPGVHPLQVAFASFNMADIAHQVERARERIAVYAEGLAVFGSYAAAMRETPAERMVFDTIGPLPDGGVWTLGKDVLGELFARSVNPVTLTEVAAELRYWRWLGHVRWRMSETADPDGYGADEDERISARRYFVEGFLTELAPLDRVEALHLADALADGLVDLQSTDDGARQAKILDHLLRTLPGSDRERSANG
;
A
#
# COMPACT_ATOMS: atom_id res chain seq x y z
N MET A 1 -89.41 -9.77 -29.54
CA MET A 1 -89.28 -11.25 -29.46
C MET A 1 -87.87 -11.63 -29.85
N SER A 2 -87.27 -12.51 -29.04
CA SER A 2 -86.05 -13.29 -29.26
C SER A 2 -84.70 -12.57 -29.29
N GLN A 3 -84.11 -12.57 -28.10
CA GLN A 3 -82.68 -12.51 -27.83
C GLN A 3 -81.96 -13.68 -28.52
N GLN A 4 -80.83 -13.44 -29.18
CA GLN A 4 -79.82 -14.46 -29.44
C GLN A 4 -78.52 -14.06 -28.72
N THR A 5 -78.30 -14.72 -27.60
CA THR A 5 -77.09 -14.70 -26.78
C THR A 5 -75.98 -15.48 -27.49
N THR A 6 -74.89 -14.81 -27.87
CA THR A 6 -73.64 -15.47 -28.30
C THR A 6 -72.69 -15.59 -27.11
N THR A 7 -72.52 -16.80 -26.61
CA THR A 7 -71.58 -17.22 -25.57
C THR A 7 -70.11 -17.10 -26.05
N PRO A 8 -69.15 -16.75 -25.17
CA PRO A 8 -67.74 -16.69 -25.55
C PRO A 8 -67.12 -18.09 -25.61
N LYS A 9 -66.42 -18.38 -26.72
CA LYS A 9 -65.64 -19.60 -26.96
C LYS A 9 -64.58 -19.80 -25.85
N LYS A 10 -64.74 -20.85 -25.05
CA LYS A 10 -63.68 -21.38 -24.18
C LYS A 10 -62.48 -21.80 -25.04
N ARG A 11 -61.34 -21.13 -24.86
CA ARG A 11 -60.05 -21.59 -25.42
C ARG A 11 -59.69 -22.92 -24.76
N GLY A 12 -59.67 -23.98 -25.56
CA GLY A 12 -59.20 -25.29 -25.16
C GLY A 12 -57.74 -25.20 -24.71
N ARG A 13 -57.48 -25.70 -23.51
CA ARG A 13 -56.13 -25.95 -22.98
C ARG A 13 -55.53 -27.09 -23.81
N PRO A 14 -54.34 -26.94 -24.42
CA PRO A 14 -53.73 -28.07 -25.12
C PRO A 14 -53.44 -29.18 -24.09
N ALA A 15 -53.93 -30.37 -24.40
CA ALA A 15 -53.62 -31.58 -23.68
C ALA A 15 -52.19 -32.04 -24.05
N THR A 16 -51.60 -32.84 -23.15
CA THR A 16 -50.38 -33.63 -23.33
C THR A 16 -49.05 -32.88 -23.40
N GLY A 17 -48.63 -32.33 -22.25
CA GLY A 17 -47.28 -32.61 -21.78
C GLY A 17 -47.36 -33.83 -20.87
N GLN A 18 -46.68 -34.93 -21.20
CA GLN A 18 -46.55 -36.05 -20.27
C GLN A 18 -46.07 -35.51 -18.93
N ALA A 19 -46.86 -35.69 -17.87
CA ALA A 19 -46.48 -35.28 -16.54
C ALA A 19 -45.22 -36.08 -16.17
N LEU A 20 -44.08 -35.39 -16.06
CA LEU A 20 -42.81 -35.98 -15.63
C LEU A 20 -43.06 -36.82 -14.38
N SER A 21 -42.55 -38.06 -14.39
CA SER A 21 -42.62 -38.92 -13.22
C SER A 21 -41.97 -38.22 -12.01
N GLY A 22 -42.36 -38.61 -10.80
CA GLY A 22 -41.78 -38.02 -9.57
C GLY A 22 -40.24 -38.07 -9.58
N ALA A 23 -39.69 -39.18 -10.08
CA ALA A 23 -38.25 -39.39 -10.22
C ALA A 23 -37.59 -38.43 -11.23
N GLU A 24 -38.21 -38.19 -12.39
CA GLU A 24 -37.69 -37.26 -13.40
C GLU A 24 -37.74 -35.80 -12.94
N ARG A 25 -38.77 -35.43 -12.16
CA ARG A 25 -38.84 -34.10 -11.52
C ARG A 25 -37.70 -33.91 -10.52
N GLN A 26 -37.42 -34.92 -9.71
CA GLN A 26 -36.33 -34.88 -8.73
C GLN A 26 -34.95 -34.87 -9.40
N ARG A 27 -34.78 -35.60 -10.51
CA ARG A 27 -33.56 -35.56 -11.32
C ARG A 27 -33.34 -34.18 -11.94
N ARG A 28 -34.36 -33.61 -12.60
CA ARG A 28 -34.27 -32.25 -13.18
C ARG A 28 -34.07 -31.18 -12.12
N TYR A 29 -34.66 -31.34 -10.94
CA TYR A 29 -34.40 -30.46 -9.80
C TYR A 29 -32.94 -30.56 -9.33
N ARG A 30 -32.39 -31.77 -9.21
CA ARG A 30 -30.97 -31.98 -8.86
C ARG A 30 -30.02 -31.46 -9.92
N GLU A 31 -30.35 -31.61 -11.20
CA GLU A 31 -29.56 -31.10 -12.32
C GLU A 31 -29.62 -29.57 -12.40
N ARG A 32 -30.80 -28.96 -12.18
CA ARG A 32 -30.95 -27.50 -12.08
C ARG A 32 -30.26 -26.94 -10.84
N LYS A 33 -30.33 -27.65 -9.71
CA LYS A 33 -29.61 -27.28 -8.49
C LYS A 33 -28.10 -27.39 -8.71
N LYS A 34 -27.59 -28.49 -9.27
CA LYS A 34 -26.17 -28.62 -9.66
C LYS A 34 -25.72 -27.60 -10.68
N ALA A 35 -26.56 -27.22 -11.64
CA ALA A 35 -26.24 -26.18 -12.63
C ALA A 35 -26.25 -24.79 -12.00
N ARG A 36 -27.20 -24.49 -11.11
CA ARG A 36 -27.24 -23.25 -10.34
C ARG A 36 -26.04 -23.15 -9.39
N ASP A 37 -25.76 -24.25 -8.68
CA ASP A 37 -24.63 -24.36 -7.75
C ASP A 37 -23.29 -24.30 -8.51
N ARG A 38 -23.18 -24.86 -9.73
CA ARG A 38 -22.01 -24.68 -10.63
C ARG A 38 -21.83 -23.24 -11.09
N VAL A 39 -22.91 -22.58 -11.53
CA VAL A 39 -22.86 -21.17 -11.98
C VAL A 39 -22.49 -20.22 -10.82
N THR A 40 -22.85 -20.56 -9.58
CA THR A 40 -22.45 -19.79 -8.38
C THR A 40 -21.09 -20.17 -7.81
N CYS A 41 -20.42 -21.20 -8.33
CA CYS A 41 -19.13 -21.68 -7.84
C CYS A 41 -17.92 -21.30 -8.72
N ASP A 42 -18.13 -20.78 -9.93
CA ASP A 42 -17.02 -20.55 -10.88
C ASP A 42 -16.48 -19.10 -10.92
N GLU A 43 -17.17 -18.11 -10.35
CA GLU A 43 -16.63 -16.75 -10.19
C GLU A 43 -16.35 -16.47 -8.71
N LYS A 44 -15.06 -16.29 -8.37
CA LYS A 44 -14.66 -15.85 -7.05
C LYS A 44 -15.34 -14.50 -6.75
N PRO A 45 -15.86 -14.28 -5.53
CA PRO A 45 -16.46 -12.99 -5.17
C PRO A 45 -15.41 -11.89 -5.36
N SER A 46 -15.84 -10.75 -5.87
CA SER A 46 -14.98 -9.60 -6.11
C SER A 46 -15.79 -8.32 -6.13
N ASN A 47 -15.17 -7.22 -5.71
CA ASN A 47 -15.71 -5.87 -5.86
C ASN A 47 -14.97 -5.12 -6.99
N PRO A 48 -15.56 -5.01 -8.20
CA PRO A 48 -14.90 -4.39 -9.34
C PRO A 48 -14.63 -2.89 -9.16
N GLU A 49 -15.45 -2.20 -8.35
CA GLU A 49 -15.21 -0.79 -8.05
C GLU A 49 -14.00 -0.63 -7.12
N HIS A 50 -13.87 -1.51 -6.13
CA HIS A 50 -12.70 -1.55 -5.24
C HIS A 50 -11.43 -1.79 -6.04
N GLN A 51 -11.41 -2.81 -6.90
CA GLN A 51 -10.27 -3.12 -7.75
C GLN A 51 -9.87 -1.92 -8.63
N ARG A 52 -10.85 -1.23 -9.22
CA ARG A 52 -10.58 -0.04 -10.03
C ARG A 52 -9.90 1.08 -9.24
N LEU A 53 -10.26 1.28 -7.97
CA LEU A 53 -9.69 2.33 -7.13
C LEU A 53 -8.30 1.99 -6.62
N PHE A 54 -8.04 0.72 -6.29
CA PHE A 54 -6.85 0.27 -5.55
C PHE A 54 -5.87 -0.54 -6.39
N THR A 55 -5.96 -0.46 -7.71
CA THR A 55 -4.94 -0.99 -8.61
C THR A 55 -3.81 0.03 -8.76
N ILE A 56 -2.57 -0.40 -8.47
CA ILE A 56 -1.37 0.40 -8.75
C ILE A 56 -1.24 0.55 -10.27
N PRO A 57 -1.20 1.78 -10.82
CA PRO A 57 -1.06 1.99 -12.26
C PRO A 57 0.28 1.46 -12.79
N GLU A 58 0.25 0.88 -13.99
CA GLU A 58 1.50 0.48 -14.66
C GLU A 58 2.29 1.73 -15.13
N PRO A 59 3.60 1.80 -14.83
CA PRO A 59 4.47 2.88 -15.29
C PRO A 59 4.40 3.03 -16.81
N GLN A 60 4.13 4.24 -17.29
CA GLN A 60 4.18 4.51 -18.73
C GLN A 60 5.63 4.72 -19.14
N VAL A 61 6.10 3.98 -20.15
CA VAL A 61 7.45 4.15 -20.69
C VAL A 61 7.56 5.55 -21.29
N SER A 62 8.16 6.46 -20.53
CA SER A 62 8.46 7.81 -21.01
C SER A 62 9.63 7.74 -21.99
N GLN A 63 9.44 8.22 -23.22
CA GLN A 63 10.49 8.36 -24.24
C GLN A 63 11.41 9.59 -23.99
N SER A 64 11.61 9.95 -22.73
CA SER A 64 12.41 11.14 -22.41
C SER A 64 13.89 10.84 -22.59
N THR A 65 14.50 11.39 -23.64
CA THR A 65 15.95 11.41 -23.89
C THR A 65 16.59 12.69 -23.35
N ALA A 66 15.95 13.37 -22.40
CA ALA A 66 16.49 14.60 -21.82
C ALA A 66 17.78 14.27 -21.07
N ILE A 67 18.88 14.86 -21.54
CA ILE A 67 20.19 14.74 -20.88
C ILE A 67 20.07 15.43 -19.52
N SER A 68 20.12 14.64 -18.45
CA SER A 68 20.22 15.19 -17.09
C SER A 68 21.54 15.93 -16.96
N VAL A 69 21.48 17.23 -16.70
CA VAL A 69 22.68 18.03 -16.42
C VAL A 69 23.16 17.62 -15.03
N ARG A 70 24.37 17.05 -14.97
CA ARG A 70 25.01 16.68 -13.71
C ARG A 70 25.36 17.95 -12.93
N THR A 71 24.57 18.26 -11.92
CA THR A 71 24.87 19.32 -10.95
C THR A 71 25.40 18.67 -9.68
N LEU A 72 26.65 18.98 -9.33
CA LEU A 72 27.22 18.62 -8.04
C LEU A 72 27.11 19.81 -7.09
N PRO A 73 26.84 19.59 -5.79
CA PRO A 73 26.92 20.65 -4.80
C PRO A 73 28.36 21.18 -4.71
N GLU A 74 28.49 22.46 -4.37
CA GLU A 74 29.81 23.07 -4.14
C GLU A 74 30.48 22.44 -2.92
N GLN A 75 31.78 22.18 -3.02
CA GLN A 75 32.56 21.66 -1.90
C GLN A 75 32.84 22.78 -0.90
N GLN A 76 32.61 22.51 0.40
CA GLN A 76 32.76 23.49 1.47
C GLN A 76 33.73 22.99 2.55
N ALA A 77 34.50 23.92 3.12
CA ALA A 77 35.38 23.65 4.27
C ALA A 77 34.63 24.03 5.57
N VAL A 78 33.75 23.14 6.06
CA VAL A 78 32.85 23.39 7.20
C VAL A 78 33.60 23.30 8.52
N THR A 79 34.41 22.26 8.67
CA THR A 79 35.13 21.93 9.92
C THR A 79 36.61 22.31 9.84
N GLY A 80 37.16 22.41 8.63
CA GLY A 80 38.59 22.58 8.37
C GLY A 80 39.37 21.27 8.40
N ASP A 81 38.72 20.14 8.71
CA ASP A 81 39.26 18.80 8.54
C ASP A 81 38.83 18.28 7.16
N HIS A 82 39.81 18.10 6.27
CA HIS A 82 39.57 17.72 4.89
C HIS A 82 38.78 16.41 4.70
N GLU A 83 38.98 15.40 5.56
CA GLU A 83 38.27 14.13 5.42
C GLU A 83 36.84 14.23 5.96
N VAL A 84 36.66 14.94 7.07
CA VAL A 84 35.32 15.21 7.62
C VAL A 84 34.50 16.04 6.64
N ASP A 85 35.09 17.10 6.09
CA ASP A 85 34.46 17.97 5.10
C ASP A 85 34.16 17.22 3.79
N ALA A 86 35.04 16.30 3.37
CA ALA A 86 34.76 15.40 2.24
C ALA A 86 33.56 14.49 2.51
N CYS A 87 33.46 13.88 3.70
CA CYS A 87 32.30 13.07 4.07
C CYS A 87 30.99 13.89 4.08
N LEU A 88 31.02 15.10 4.65
CA LEU A 88 29.86 15.99 4.66
C LEU A 88 29.42 16.36 3.24
N TRP A 89 30.37 16.66 2.36
CA TRP A 89 30.10 16.93 0.96
C TRP A 89 29.54 15.70 0.23
N LEU A 90 30.09 14.50 0.43
CA LEU A 90 29.56 13.27 -0.17
C LEU A 90 28.13 12.96 0.28
N ARG A 91 27.78 13.25 1.55
CA ARG A 91 26.38 13.16 2.02
C ARG A 91 25.47 14.11 1.24
N GLU A 92 25.91 15.35 1.04
CA GLU A 92 25.15 16.34 0.27
C GLU A 92 24.99 15.92 -1.20
N VAL A 93 26.04 15.33 -1.79
CA VAL A 93 25.97 14.72 -3.13
C VAL A 93 24.90 13.63 -3.18
N CYS A 94 24.89 12.69 -2.24
CA CYS A 94 23.89 11.60 -2.20
C CYS A 94 22.46 12.14 -2.02
N LYS A 95 22.30 13.16 -1.17
CA LYS A 95 21.03 13.82 -0.88
C LYS A 95 20.45 14.52 -2.10
N THR A 96 21.28 15.22 -2.88
CA THR A 96 20.84 16.03 -4.03
C THR A 96 20.89 15.31 -5.38
N ALA A 97 21.52 14.13 -5.45
CA ALA A 97 21.70 13.40 -6.70
C ALA A 97 20.37 13.06 -7.41
N THR A 98 20.38 13.20 -8.73
CA THR A 98 19.29 12.77 -9.63
C THR A 98 19.75 11.74 -10.66
N ASP A 99 21.07 11.61 -10.86
CA ASP A 99 21.70 10.65 -11.78
C ASP A 99 22.41 9.55 -10.98
N PRO A 100 22.06 8.26 -11.15
CA PRO A 100 22.74 7.15 -10.50
C PRO A 100 24.26 7.11 -10.73
N ALA A 101 24.75 7.62 -11.88
CA ALA A 101 26.19 7.64 -12.15
C ALA A 101 26.97 8.55 -11.19
N VAL A 102 26.34 9.58 -10.63
CA VAL A 102 26.94 10.44 -9.59
C VAL A 102 27.15 9.66 -8.30
N LEU A 103 26.26 8.71 -7.98
CA LEU A 103 26.36 7.89 -6.78
C LEU A 103 27.54 6.91 -6.84
N GLU A 104 27.85 6.36 -8.02
CA GLU A 104 29.05 5.52 -8.20
C GLU A 104 30.33 6.31 -7.96
N LEU A 105 30.40 7.54 -8.49
CA LEU A 105 31.54 8.43 -8.25
C LEU A 105 31.65 8.81 -6.76
N ALA A 106 30.53 8.96 -6.07
CA ALA A 106 30.52 9.21 -4.62
C ALA A 106 31.06 8.00 -3.83
N LEU A 107 30.74 6.76 -4.23
CA LEU A 107 31.32 5.55 -3.64
C LEU A 107 32.83 5.46 -3.87
N GLU A 108 33.29 5.72 -5.10
CA GLU A 108 34.72 5.73 -5.43
C GLU A 108 35.47 6.83 -4.66
N ALA A 109 34.86 7.99 -4.47
CA ALA A 109 35.43 9.08 -3.68
C ALA A 109 35.50 8.70 -2.18
N ALA A 110 34.47 8.04 -1.65
CA ALA A 110 34.46 7.56 -0.26
C ALA A 110 35.60 6.57 0.03
N GLN A 111 35.99 5.74 -0.94
CA GLN A 111 37.12 4.81 -0.80
C GLN A 111 38.49 5.50 -0.68
N ARG A 112 38.58 6.79 -1.03
CA ARG A 112 39.82 7.57 -0.90
C ARG A 112 39.97 8.23 0.47
N ILE A 113 38.97 8.11 1.34
CA ILE A 113 39.04 8.57 2.73
C ILE A 113 39.82 7.50 3.50
N GLU A 114 40.96 7.89 4.07
CA GLU A 114 41.89 6.95 4.69
C GLU A 114 41.44 6.56 6.10
N ALA A 115 40.87 7.52 6.83
CA ALA A 115 40.45 7.30 8.19
C ALA A 115 39.22 6.38 8.29
N PRO A 116 39.13 5.53 9.34
CA PRO A 116 37.96 4.74 9.60
C PRO A 116 36.70 5.60 9.80
N ALA A 117 35.55 5.12 9.32
CA ALA A 117 34.27 5.82 9.41
C ALA A 117 33.97 6.31 10.85
N LYS A 118 34.22 5.46 11.85
CA LYS A 118 33.96 5.83 13.25
C LYS A 118 34.82 6.99 13.75
N GLU A 119 36.06 7.08 13.28
CA GLU A 119 36.97 8.17 13.63
C GLU A 119 36.52 9.49 13.00
N ILE A 120 36.03 9.46 11.76
CA ILE A 120 35.42 10.62 11.10
C ILE A 120 34.21 11.14 11.90
N GLU A 121 33.32 10.23 12.33
CA GLU A 121 32.14 10.59 13.13
C GLU A 121 32.52 11.22 14.47
N ASP A 122 33.51 10.65 15.17
CA ASP A 122 33.96 11.14 16.46
C ASP A 122 34.63 12.52 16.35
N ARG A 123 35.41 12.75 15.29
CA ARG A 123 35.99 14.05 14.95
C ARG A 123 34.91 15.10 14.68
N TYR A 124 33.90 14.77 13.86
CA TYR A 124 32.78 15.65 13.59
C TYR A 124 31.96 15.96 14.85
N ALA A 125 31.66 14.94 15.67
CA ALA A 125 30.96 15.11 16.94
C ALA A 125 31.75 15.98 17.93
N ALA A 126 33.09 15.86 17.95
CA ALA A 126 33.94 16.72 18.77
C ALA A 126 33.93 18.17 18.27
N TRP A 127 33.92 18.39 16.95
CA TRP A 127 33.78 19.73 16.36
C TRP A 127 32.43 20.37 16.72
N MET A 128 31.31 19.65 16.55
CA MET A 128 29.96 20.15 16.86
C MET A 128 29.81 20.51 18.34
N ARG A 129 30.38 19.73 19.27
CA ARG A 129 30.34 20.01 20.72
C ARG A 129 31.04 21.32 21.10
N ARG A 130 31.97 21.80 20.29
CA ARG A 130 32.65 23.08 20.52
C ARG A 130 31.84 24.27 20.01
N GLN A 131 30.81 24.04 19.20
CA GLN A 131 29.97 25.10 18.67
C GLN A 131 29.02 25.65 19.74
N PRO A 132 28.84 26.96 19.83
CA PRO A 132 27.99 27.57 20.85
C PRO A 132 26.52 27.18 20.65
N GLY A 133 25.85 26.76 21.72
CA GLY A 133 24.41 26.49 21.74
C GLY A 133 23.96 25.14 21.17
N VAL A 134 24.88 24.28 20.73
CA VAL A 134 24.52 22.96 20.18
C VAL A 134 24.21 21.95 21.31
N HIS A 135 23.01 21.35 21.25
CA HIS A 135 22.56 20.38 22.26
C HIS A 135 23.19 18.99 22.05
N PRO A 136 23.52 18.21 23.10
CA PRO A 136 24.12 16.88 22.94
C PRO A 136 23.35 15.90 22.04
N LEU A 137 22.02 15.93 22.09
CA LEU A 137 21.19 15.10 21.20
C LEU A 137 21.36 15.49 19.72
N GLN A 138 21.49 16.79 19.42
CA GLN A 138 21.72 17.27 18.07
C GLN A 138 23.07 16.79 17.54
N VAL A 139 24.11 16.81 18.37
CA VAL A 139 25.43 16.24 18.02
C VAL A 139 25.27 14.77 17.68
N ALA A 140 24.65 13.99 18.58
CA ALA A 140 24.48 12.56 18.40
C ALA A 140 23.76 12.22 17.09
N PHE A 141 22.62 12.86 16.81
CA PHE A 141 21.85 12.61 15.58
C PHE A 141 22.58 13.07 14.31
N ALA A 142 23.34 14.16 14.37
CA ALA A 142 24.06 14.65 13.20
C ALA A 142 25.29 13.80 12.86
N SER A 143 26.02 13.29 13.87
CA SER A 143 27.24 12.49 13.68
C SER A 143 26.97 11.01 13.46
N PHE A 144 25.88 10.47 13.98
CA PHE A 144 25.57 9.04 13.90
C PHE A 144 25.42 8.59 12.44
N ASN A 145 26.19 7.56 12.05
CA ASN A 145 26.22 6.99 10.70
C ASN A 145 26.55 8.02 9.60
N MET A 146 27.21 9.14 9.95
CA MET A 146 27.55 10.20 9.00
C MET A 146 28.55 9.71 7.95
N ALA A 147 29.49 8.87 8.35
CA ALA A 147 30.55 8.40 7.47
C ALA A 147 30.14 7.13 6.67
N ASP A 148 28.93 6.61 6.87
CA ASP A 148 28.39 5.47 6.11
C ASP A 148 27.84 5.92 4.75
N ILE A 149 28.74 6.33 3.86
CA ILE A 149 28.39 6.80 2.51
C ILE A 149 27.75 5.67 1.69
N ALA A 150 28.12 4.41 1.91
CA ALA A 150 27.53 3.28 1.21
C ALA A 150 26.02 3.19 1.47
N HIS A 151 25.59 3.28 2.73
CA HIS A 151 24.17 3.30 3.06
C HIS A 151 23.44 4.52 2.46
N GLN A 152 24.07 5.70 2.49
CA GLN A 152 23.50 6.91 1.88
C GLN A 152 23.30 6.76 0.37
N VAL A 153 24.25 6.11 -0.30
CA VAL A 153 24.16 5.81 -1.73
C VAL A 153 23.01 4.84 -2.02
N GLU A 154 22.84 3.77 -1.23
CA GLU A 154 21.70 2.86 -1.44
C GLU A 154 20.36 3.56 -1.27
N ARG A 155 20.22 4.40 -0.22
CA ARG A 155 19.01 5.22 -0.02
C ARG A 155 18.77 6.18 -1.19
N ALA A 156 19.83 6.80 -1.71
CA ALA A 156 19.73 7.70 -2.85
C ALA A 156 19.35 6.97 -4.14
N ARG A 157 19.87 5.75 -4.37
CA ARG A 157 19.47 4.90 -5.51
C ARG A 157 17.99 4.57 -5.45
N GLU A 158 17.50 4.14 -4.29
CA GLU A 158 16.07 3.88 -4.07
C GLU A 158 15.24 5.14 -4.34
N ARG A 159 15.62 6.29 -3.77
CA ARG A 159 14.95 7.58 -4.00
C ARG A 159 14.87 7.92 -5.49
N ILE A 160 15.97 7.82 -6.23
CA ILE A 160 16.02 8.11 -7.67
C ILE A 160 15.12 7.13 -8.46
N ALA A 161 15.18 5.84 -8.15
CA ALA A 161 14.37 4.83 -8.83
C ALA A 161 12.87 5.05 -8.62
N VAL A 162 12.45 5.30 -7.38
CA VAL A 162 11.05 5.56 -7.01
C VAL A 162 10.58 6.91 -7.55
N TYR A 163 11.46 7.92 -7.57
CA TYR A 163 11.16 9.20 -8.24
C TYR A 163 10.87 8.99 -9.74
N ALA A 164 11.69 8.20 -10.42
CA ALA A 164 11.50 7.88 -11.83
C ALA A 164 10.21 7.08 -12.07
N GLU A 165 9.88 6.14 -11.18
CA GLU A 165 8.58 5.45 -11.19
C GLU A 165 7.41 6.45 -11.05
N GLY A 166 7.49 7.37 -10.08
CA GLY A 166 6.49 8.40 -9.88
C GLY A 166 6.29 9.29 -11.11
N LEU A 167 7.39 9.67 -11.78
CA LEU A 167 7.31 10.37 -13.06
C LEU A 167 6.67 9.52 -14.16
N ALA A 168 7.00 8.23 -14.24
CA ALA A 168 6.43 7.33 -15.25
C ALA A 168 4.92 7.08 -15.04
N VAL A 169 4.44 7.10 -13.79
CA VAL A 169 3.03 6.91 -13.45
C VAL A 169 2.23 8.22 -13.55
N PHE A 170 2.72 9.30 -12.96
CA PHE A 170 1.98 10.56 -12.82
C PHE A 170 2.34 11.61 -13.87
N GLY A 171 3.46 11.45 -14.58
CA GLY A 171 3.99 12.38 -15.57
C GLY A 171 4.71 13.61 -15.00
N SER A 172 4.41 14.02 -13.77
CA SER A 172 5.09 15.13 -13.09
C SER A 172 4.91 15.10 -11.57
N TYR A 173 5.78 15.81 -10.85
CA TYR A 173 5.64 16.05 -9.41
C TYR A 173 4.28 16.66 -9.04
N ALA A 174 3.89 17.75 -9.71
CA ALA A 174 2.63 18.42 -9.44
C ALA A 174 1.43 17.50 -9.67
N ALA A 175 1.48 16.63 -10.69
CA ALA A 175 0.43 15.66 -10.94
C ALA A 175 0.36 14.57 -9.87
N ALA A 176 1.50 14.10 -9.37
CA ALA A 176 1.58 13.11 -8.31
C ALA A 176 0.97 13.61 -7.00
N MET A 177 1.14 14.89 -6.67
CA MET A 177 0.60 15.50 -5.44
C MET A 177 -0.91 15.81 -5.48
N ARG A 178 -1.59 15.58 -6.61
CA ARG A 178 -3.04 15.76 -6.68
C ARG A 178 -3.78 14.53 -6.16
N GLU A 179 -4.95 14.78 -5.58
CA GLU A 179 -5.87 13.75 -5.09
C GLU A 179 -6.17 12.69 -6.16
N THR A 180 -5.94 11.42 -5.82
CA THR A 180 -6.32 10.27 -6.66
C THR A 180 -7.82 9.97 -6.51
N PRO A 181 -8.42 9.16 -7.40
CA PRO A 181 -9.80 8.70 -7.23
C PRO A 181 -10.04 7.95 -5.91
N ALA A 182 -9.04 7.19 -5.42
CA ALA A 182 -9.12 6.48 -4.15
C ALA A 182 -9.13 7.45 -2.96
N GLU A 183 -8.26 8.46 -2.96
CA GLU A 183 -8.24 9.50 -1.92
C GLU A 183 -9.55 10.28 -1.90
N ARG A 184 -10.06 10.64 -3.07
CA ARG A 184 -11.35 11.33 -3.19
C ARG A 184 -12.50 10.51 -2.61
N MET A 185 -12.52 9.19 -2.83
CA MET A 185 -13.52 8.31 -2.22
C MET A 185 -13.46 8.38 -0.68
N VAL A 186 -12.26 8.39 -0.09
CA VAL A 186 -12.09 8.51 1.37
C VAL A 186 -12.54 9.90 1.86
N PHE A 187 -12.14 10.96 1.17
CA PHE A 187 -12.47 12.33 1.55
C PHE A 187 -13.97 12.61 1.45
N ASP A 188 -14.63 12.13 0.40
CA ASP A 188 -16.08 12.26 0.22
C ASP A 188 -16.86 11.43 1.26
N THR A 189 -16.31 10.28 1.68
CA THR A 189 -16.93 9.42 2.71
C THR A 189 -16.94 10.09 4.09
N ILE A 190 -15.82 10.71 4.47
CA ILE A 190 -15.68 11.37 5.77
C ILE A 190 -16.32 12.77 5.76
N GLY A 191 -16.21 13.47 4.64
CA GLY A 191 -16.64 14.85 4.49
C GLY A 191 -15.74 15.84 5.24
N PRO A 192 -16.27 17.03 5.59
CA PRO A 192 -15.53 18.05 6.32
C PRO A 192 -15.06 17.54 7.69
N LEU A 193 -13.80 17.81 8.01
CA LEU A 193 -13.22 17.41 9.29
C LEU A 193 -13.64 18.39 10.40
N PRO A 194 -13.94 17.88 11.61
CA PRO A 194 -14.13 18.71 12.79
C PRO A 194 -12.81 19.34 13.28
N ASP A 195 -12.93 20.35 14.15
CA ASP A 195 -11.78 20.92 14.85
C ASP A 195 -11.08 19.83 15.67
N GLY A 196 -9.78 19.61 15.39
CA GLY A 196 -8.99 18.55 16.02
C GLY A 196 -8.79 17.30 15.15
N GLY A 197 -9.32 17.26 13.94
CA GLY A 197 -9.02 16.24 12.93
C GLY A 197 -9.87 14.97 13.04
N VAL A 198 -9.59 14.01 12.16
CA VAL A 198 -10.39 12.79 11.92
C VAL A 198 -10.55 11.94 13.18
N TRP A 199 -9.54 11.92 14.05
CA TRP A 199 -9.53 11.08 15.25
C TRP A 199 -10.54 11.52 16.31
N THR A 200 -11.04 12.75 16.23
CA THR A 200 -12.10 13.25 17.12
C THR A 200 -13.47 12.62 16.85
N LEU A 201 -13.69 12.07 15.65
CA LEU A 201 -14.93 11.38 15.30
C LEU A 201 -15.11 10.07 16.09
N GLY A 202 -14.01 9.46 16.52
CA GLY A 202 -14.01 8.18 17.22
C GLY A 202 -14.16 6.97 16.28
N LYS A 203 -13.67 5.82 16.75
CA LYS A 203 -13.58 4.59 15.94
C LYS A 203 -14.94 4.08 15.43
N ASP A 204 -15.98 4.15 16.26
CA ASP A 204 -17.29 3.61 15.90
C ASP A 204 -17.93 4.42 14.76
N VAL A 205 -17.86 5.75 14.83
CA VAL A 205 -18.36 6.65 13.77
C VAL A 205 -17.58 6.44 12.48
N LEU A 206 -16.24 6.37 12.55
CA LEU A 206 -15.41 6.09 11.38
C LEU A 206 -15.76 4.74 10.75
N GLY A 207 -16.01 3.71 11.58
CA GLY A 207 -16.48 2.41 11.13
C GLY A 207 -17.81 2.50 10.38
N GLU A 208 -18.79 3.22 10.90
CA GLU A 208 -20.10 3.40 10.24
C GLU A 208 -20.01 4.19 8.93
N LEU A 209 -19.13 5.19 8.86
CA LEU A 209 -18.90 5.96 7.64
C LEU A 209 -18.24 5.09 6.56
N PHE A 210 -17.12 4.43 6.89
CA PHE A 210 -16.42 3.60 5.93
C PHE A 210 -17.20 2.34 5.53
N ALA A 211 -18.06 1.79 6.39
CA ALA A 211 -18.96 0.70 6.03
C ALA A 211 -19.89 1.03 4.84
N ARG A 212 -20.16 2.33 4.60
CA ARG A 212 -20.98 2.81 3.47
C ARG A 212 -20.19 3.13 2.21
N SER A 213 -18.86 3.05 2.28
CA SER A 213 -17.95 3.30 1.16
C SER A 213 -17.67 2.04 0.34
N VAL A 214 -16.79 2.16 -0.65
CA VAL A 214 -16.33 1.02 -1.45
C VAL A 214 -15.39 0.15 -0.60
N ASN A 215 -15.79 -1.09 -0.30
CA ASN A 215 -15.04 -1.97 0.59
C ASN A 215 -14.58 -3.26 -0.09
N PRO A 216 -13.41 -3.81 0.31
CA PRO A 216 -12.95 -5.09 -0.18
C PRO A 216 -13.88 -6.21 0.27
N VAL A 217 -14.08 -7.23 -0.58
CA VAL A 217 -14.87 -8.42 -0.23
C VAL A 217 -14.02 -9.69 -0.14
N THR A 218 -12.72 -9.57 -0.40
CA THR A 218 -11.73 -10.66 -0.31
C THR A 218 -10.46 -10.20 0.39
N LEU A 219 -9.69 -11.14 0.93
CA LEU A 219 -8.40 -10.82 1.55
C LEU A 219 -7.36 -10.36 0.51
N THR A 220 -7.49 -10.81 -0.74
CA THR A 220 -6.70 -10.30 -1.87
C THR A 220 -6.95 -8.81 -2.10
N GLU A 221 -8.21 -8.39 -2.07
CA GLU A 221 -8.60 -6.98 -2.22
C GLU A 221 -8.14 -6.14 -1.01
N VAL A 222 -8.25 -6.66 0.21
CA VAL A 222 -7.67 -6.01 1.40
C VAL A 222 -6.17 -5.76 1.21
N ALA A 223 -5.42 -6.78 0.80
CA ALA A 223 -3.99 -6.65 0.57
C ALA A 223 -3.66 -5.68 -0.59
N ALA A 224 -4.50 -5.62 -1.62
CA ALA A 224 -4.34 -4.67 -2.72
C ALA A 224 -4.49 -3.21 -2.25
N GLU A 225 -5.51 -2.92 -1.43
CA GLU A 225 -5.73 -1.57 -0.88
C GLU A 225 -4.59 -1.14 0.06
N LEU A 226 -4.15 -2.02 0.96
CA LEU A 226 -3.02 -1.69 1.85
C LEU A 226 -1.71 -1.45 1.08
N ARG A 227 -1.44 -2.24 0.04
CA ARG A 227 -0.30 -2.01 -0.87
C ARG A 227 -0.43 -0.71 -1.63
N TYR A 228 -1.62 -0.37 -2.11
CA TYR A 228 -1.87 0.88 -2.82
C TYR A 228 -1.53 2.10 -1.97
N TRP A 229 -1.99 2.14 -0.71
CA TRP A 229 -1.70 3.26 0.20
C TRP A 229 -0.21 3.37 0.52
N ARG A 230 0.44 2.24 0.84
CA ARG A 230 1.89 2.20 1.08
C ARG A 230 2.68 2.68 -0.14
N TRP A 231 2.30 2.21 -1.33
CA TRP A 231 2.91 2.62 -2.59
C TRP A 231 2.75 4.12 -2.85
N LEU A 232 1.52 4.64 -2.77
CA LEU A 232 1.22 6.05 -3.06
C LEU A 232 1.98 6.98 -2.12
N GLY A 233 1.96 6.67 -0.82
CA GLY A 233 2.70 7.42 0.20
C GLY A 233 4.21 7.37 -0.06
N HIS A 234 4.75 6.18 -0.36
CA HIS A 234 6.17 6.01 -0.64
C HIS A 234 6.64 6.79 -1.88
N VAL A 235 5.90 6.69 -2.99
CA VAL A 235 6.21 7.43 -4.22
C VAL A 235 6.18 8.94 -3.95
N ARG A 236 5.12 9.45 -3.32
CA ARG A 236 5.02 10.89 -3.01
C ARG A 236 6.08 11.36 -2.04
N TRP A 237 6.44 10.56 -1.06
CA TRP A 237 7.53 10.88 -0.13
C TRP A 237 8.85 11.04 -0.87
N ARG A 238 9.25 10.07 -1.69
CA ARG A 238 10.50 10.13 -2.48
C ARG A 238 10.49 11.25 -3.51
N MET A 239 9.32 11.54 -4.08
CA MET A 239 9.12 12.69 -4.95
C MET A 239 9.31 14.03 -4.23
N SER A 240 8.78 14.16 -3.01
CA SER A 240 8.94 15.36 -2.18
C SER A 240 10.38 15.53 -1.72
N GLU A 241 11.00 14.45 -1.22
CA GLU A 241 12.41 14.39 -0.80
C GLU A 241 13.37 14.78 -1.93
N THR A 242 13.02 14.50 -3.20
CA THR A 242 13.84 14.90 -4.35
C THR A 242 13.59 16.35 -4.78
N ALA A 243 12.35 16.85 -4.65
CA ALA A 243 12.00 18.21 -5.03
C ALA A 243 12.47 19.25 -3.99
N ASP A 244 12.45 18.88 -2.71
CA ASP A 244 12.92 19.67 -1.59
C ASP A 244 13.68 18.77 -0.59
N PRO A 245 15.00 18.54 -0.80
CA PRO A 245 15.79 17.66 0.04
C PRO A 245 15.97 18.14 1.50
N ASP A 246 15.71 19.43 1.77
CA ASP A 246 15.72 20.02 3.10
C ASP A 246 14.31 20.13 3.72
N GLY A 247 13.28 19.87 2.92
CA GLY A 247 11.89 19.95 3.31
C GLY A 247 11.46 18.82 4.24
N TYR A 248 10.43 19.08 5.03
CA TYR A 248 9.64 18.01 5.63
C TYR A 248 8.83 17.34 4.53
N GLY A 249 8.99 16.03 4.37
CA GLY A 249 8.26 15.25 3.36
C GLY A 249 6.74 15.35 3.53
N ALA A 250 5.99 14.96 2.50
CA ALA A 250 4.55 14.92 2.59
C ALA A 250 4.10 13.83 3.57
N ASP A 251 3.57 14.23 4.73
CA ASP A 251 2.91 13.32 5.66
C ASP A 251 1.63 12.76 5.04
N GLU A 252 1.29 11.51 5.42
CA GLU A 252 0.02 10.90 5.01
C GLU A 252 -1.15 11.68 5.63
N ASP A 253 -2.17 11.96 4.83
CA ASP A 253 -3.40 12.58 5.32
C ASP A 253 -4.09 11.67 6.34
N GLU A 254 -4.45 12.22 7.50
CA GLU A 254 -5.02 11.46 8.61
C GLU A 254 -6.26 10.64 8.22
N ARG A 255 -7.03 11.09 7.21
CA ARG A 255 -8.19 10.37 6.70
C ARG A 255 -7.80 9.06 6.00
N ILE A 256 -6.66 9.05 5.33
CA ILE A 256 -6.10 7.85 4.70
C ILE A 256 -5.58 6.89 5.77
N SER A 257 -4.90 7.41 6.81
CA SER A 257 -4.53 6.62 7.99
C SER A 257 -5.76 5.96 8.65
N ALA A 258 -6.85 6.71 8.84
CA ALA A 258 -8.10 6.18 9.39
C ALA A 258 -8.71 5.09 8.50
N ARG A 259 -8.70 5.29 7.17
CA ARG A 259 -9.15 4.29 6.20
C ARG A 259 -8.31 3.01 6.26
N ARG A 260 -6.99 3.13 6.36
CA ARG A 260 -6.07 2.00 6.48
C ARG A 260 -6.37 1.15 7.71
N TYR A 261 -6.56 1.77 8.88
CA TYR A 261 -6.95 1.03 10.09
C TYR A 261 -8.31 0.34 9.98
N PHE A 262 -9.28 0.95 9.30
CA PHE A 262 -10.56 0.32 9.01
C PHE A 262 -10.38 -0.92 8.12
N VAL A 263 -9.62 -0.80 7.03
CA VAL A 263 -9.37 -1.89 6.07
C VAL A 263 -8.59 -3.05 6.70
N GLU A 264 -7.64 -2.75 7.57
CA GLU A 264 -6.92 -3.76 8.35
C GLU A 264 -7.86 -4.63 9.21
N GLY A 265 -9.02 -4.10 9.64
CA GLY A 265 -10.03 -4.86 10.38
C GLY A 265 -10.50 -6.11 9.64
N PHE A 266 -10.62 -6.03 8.31
CA PHE A 266 -11.05 -7.15 7.47
C PHE A 266 -10.10 -8.35 7.52
N LEU A 267 -8.83 -8.16 7.88
CA LEU A 267 -7.85 -9.25 8.05
C LEU A 267 -8.26 -10.24 9.17
N THR A 268 -9.13 -9.82 10.08
CA THR A 268 -9.68 -10.64 11.17
C THR A 268 -11.18 -10.93 11.04
N GLU A 269 -11.83 -10.45 9.98
CA GLU A 269 -13.27 -10.61 9.76
C GLU A 269 -13.57 -11.49 8.54
N LEU A 270 -12.82 -11.32 7.45
CA LEU A 270 -12.99 -12.11 6.24
C LEU A 270 -12.31 -13.48 6.38
N ALA A 271 -12.97 -14.52 5.88
CA ALA A 271 -12.37 -15.83 5.69
C ALA A 271 -11.65 -15.86 4.33
N PRO A 272 -10.49 -16.53 4.22
CA PRO A 272 -9.85 -16.75 2.94
C PRO A 272 -10.76 -17.58 2.02
N LEU A 273 -10.85 -17.19 0.76
CA LEU A 273 -11.63 -17.88 -0.26
C LEU A 273 -11.09 -19.28 -0.55
N ASP A 274 -9.76 -19.41 -0.55
CA ASP A 274 -9.06 -20.67 -0.75
C ASP A 274 -7.68 -20.62 -0.05
N ARG A 275 -6.99 -21.77 -0.08
CA ARG A 275 -5.65 -21.90 0.50
C ARG A 275 -4.62 -21.01 -0.21
N VAL A 276 -4.81 -20.70 -1.49
CA VAL A 276 -3.87 -19.88 -2.26
C VAL A 276 -3.92 -18.44 -1.78
N GLU A 277 -5.13 -17.88 -1.60
CA GLU A 277 -5.31 -16.54 -1.04
C GLU A 277 -4.73 -16.43 0.38
N ALA A 278 -4.94 -17.44 1.22
CA ALA A 278 -4.36 -17.45 2.57
C ALA A 278 -2.83 -17.43 2.56
N LEU A 279 -2.19 -18.19 1.66
CA LEU A 279 -0.72 -18.20 1.51
C LEU A 279 -0.20 -16.86 0.98
N HIS A 280 -0.82 -16.30 -0.05
CA HIS A 280 -0.44 -14.99 -0.57
C HIS A 280 -0.55 -13.88 0.48
N LEU A 281 -1.57 -13.93 1.34
CA LEU A 281 -1.70 -12.99 2.44
C LEU A 281 -0.61 -13.21 3.50
N ALA A 282 -0.28 -14.46 3.84
CA ALA A 282 0.78 -14.76 4.79
C ALA A 282 2.15 -14.24 4.30
N ASP A 283 2.46 -14.43 3.02
CA ASP A 283 3.68 -13.89 2.39
C ASP A 283 3.68 -12.36 2.44
N ALA A 284 2.56 -11.71 2.08
CA ALA A 284 2.45 -10.26 2.14
C ALA A 284 2.64 -9.71 3.58
N LEU A 285 2.10 -10.40 4.59
CA LEU A 285 2.31 -10.02 6.00
C LEU A 285 3.78 -10.17 6.41
N ALA A 286 4.48 -11.21 5.93
CA ALA A 286 5.91 -11.38 6.17
C ALA A 286 6.74 -10.26 5.51
N ASP A 287 6.29 -9.74 4.37
CA ASP A 287 6.89 -8.59 3.66
C ASP A 287 6.48 -7.22 4.25
N GLY A 288 5.75 -7.22 5.37
CA GLY A 288 5.35 -6.00 6.08
C GLY A 288 4.16 -5.27 5.47
N LEU A 289 3.17 -6.00 4.93
CA LEU A 289 1.91 -5.42 4.45
C LEU A 289 1.23 -4.50 5.47
N VAL A 290 1.36 -4.81 6.75
CA VAL A 290 0.89 -4.01 7.88
C VAL A 290 2.12 -3.55 8.66
N ASP A 291 2.10 -2.30 9.13
CA ASP A 291 3.15 -1.79 10.02
C ASP A 291 2.96 -2.39 11.41
N LEU A 292 3.91 -3.22 11.84
CA LEU A 292 3.83 -4.04 13.06
C LEU A 292 4.75 -3.52 14.17
N GLN A 293 5.19 -2.26 14.12
CA GLN A 293 6.27 -1.74 14.97
C GLN A 293 5.83 -1.20 16.36
N SER A 294 4.55 -1.24 16.74
CA SER A 294 4.16 -0.98 18.13
C SER A 294 4.09 -2.27 18.96
N THR A 295 4.26 -2.17 20.28
CA THR A 295 4.24 -3.30 21.23
C THR A 295 2.92 -4.09 21.25
N ASP A 296 1.83 -3.53 20.70
CA ASP A 296 0.52 -4.20 20.60
C ASP A 296 0.36 -5.04 19.30
N ASP A 297 1.26 -4.87 18.33
CA ASP A 297 1.07 -5.41 16.97
C ASP A 297 1.59 -6.83 16.76
N GLY A 298 2.54 -7.32 17.57
CA GLY A 298 2.92 -8.73 17.58
C GLY A 298 1.74 -9.64 17.97
N ALA A 299 0.90 -9.18 18.90
CA ALA A 299 -0.37 -9.83 19.23
C ALA A 299 -1.39 -9.72 18.08
N ARG A 300 -1.32 -8.66 17.27
CA ARG A 300 -2.19 -8.42 16.13
C ARG A 300 -1.87 -9.32 14.94
N GLN A 301 -0.58 -9.46 14.59
CA GLN A 301 -0.14 -10.42 13.58
C GLN A 301 -0.51 -11.85 13.99
N ALA A 302 -0.28 -12.22 15.26
CA ALA A 302 -0.68 -13.53 15.77
C ALA A 302 -2.19 -13.76 15.67
N LYS A 303 -3.03 -12.75 15.95
CA LYS A 303 -4.50 -12.82 15.77
C LYS A 303 -4.90 -13.00 14.31
N ILE A 304 -4.26 -12.28 13.38
CA ILE A 304 -4.54 -12.43 11.94
C ILE A 304 -4.17 -13.84 11.48
N LEU A 305 -2.97 -14.31 11.82
CA LEU A 305 -2.51 -15.66 11.46
C LEU A 305 -3.37 -16.76 12.09
N ASP A 306 -3.75 -16.63 13.36
CA ASP A 306 -4.66 -17.55 14.04
C ASP A 306 -6.05 -17.57 13.39
N HIS A 307 -6.60 -16.40 13.04
CA HIS A 307 -7.85 -16.29 12.29
C HIS A 307 -7.77 -16.99 10.93
N LEU A 308 -6.69 -16.75 10.17
CA LEU A 308 -6.46 -17.42 8.89
C LEU A 308 -6.43 -18.94 9.06
N LEU A 309 -5.64 -19.45 10.00
CA LEU A 309 -5.54 -20.89 10.25
C LEU A 309 -6.88 -21.52 10.65
N ARG A 310 -7.72 -20.81 11.41
CA ARG A 310 -9.06 -21.29 11.82
C ARG A 310 -10.08 -21.26 10.70
N THR A 311 -9.97 -20.31 9.78
CA THR A 311 -10.97 -20.08 8.72
C THR A 311 -10.57 -20.66 7.36
N LEU A 312 -9.41 -21.33 7.28
CA LEU A 312 -8.95 -22.02 6.07
C LEU A 312 -10.00 -23.01 5.53
N PRO A 313 -10.41 -22.88 4.25
CA PRO A 313 -11.32 -23.83 3.62
C PRO A 313 -10.76 -25.25 3.65
N GLY A 314 -11.48 -26.17 4.30
CA GLY A 314 -11.12 -27.59 4.39
C GLY A 314 -10.46 -28.05 5.70
N SER A 315 -10.15 -27.14 6.62
CA SER A 315 -9.54 -27.45 7.93
C SER A 315 -10.42 -28.32 8.85
N ASP A 316 -11.74 -28.31 8.65
CA ASP A 316 -12.69 -29.13 9.43
C ASP A 316 -12.73 -30.60 9.02
N ARG A 317 -12.36 -30.94 7.76
CA ARG A 317 -12.41 -32.34 7.28
C ARG A 317 -11.32 -33.22 7.89
N GLU A 318 -10.23 -32.63 8.36
CA GLU A 318 -9.13 -33.36 9.01
C GLU A 318 -9.37 -33.55 10.52
N ARG A 319 -10.16 -32.67 11.17
CA ARG A 319 -10.50 -32.85 12.60
C ARG A 319 -11.57 -33.92 12.83
N SER A 320 -12.48 -34.14 11.88
CA SER A 320 -13.50 -35.19 11.98
C SER A 320 -13.04 -36.57 11.49
N ALA A 321 -11.84 -36.69 10.89
CA ALA A 321 -11.29 -37.97 10.44
C ALA A 321 -10.44 -38.69 11.50
N ASN A 322 -10.15 -38.02 12.64
CA ASN A 322 -9.40 -38.56 13.78
C ASN A 322 -10.22 -38.60 15.08
N GLY A 323 -11.55 -38.59 14.99
CA GLY A 323 -12.49 -38.75 16.11
C GLY A 323 -13.17 -40.10 16.12
#